data_AF-A0A7Y1T8Z0-F1
#
_entry.id   AF-A0A7Y1T8Z0-F1
#
_cell.length_a   1.000
_cell.length_b   1.000
_cell.length_c   1.000
_cell.angle_alpha   90.00
_cell.angle_beta   90.00
_cell.angle_gamma   90.00
#
_symmetry.space_group_name_H-M   'P 1'
#
loop_
_entity.id
_entity.type
_entity.pdbx_description
1 polymer ?
#
loop_
_entity_poly.entity_id
_entity_poly.type
_entity_poly.pdbx_seq_one_letter_code
_entity_poly.pdbx_strand_id
1 'polypeptide(L)' 'MDSVRFPAAVKVNSKVRGSGEIIKVDQAKGGIRSIVRITVEVEGQQRPACIVDTISLYFP' A
#
# COMPACT_ATOMS: atom_id res chain seq x y z
N MET A 1 -0.61 -8.24 -6.29
CA MET A 1 -0.57 -6.76 -6.22
C MET A 1 -1.27 -6.22 -7.43
N ASP A 2 -1.97 -5.11 -7.27
CA ASP A 2 -2.60 -4.40 -8.38
C ASP A 2 -2.14 -2.93 -8.38
N SER A 3 -2.12 -2.31 -9.55
CA SER A 3 -1.88 -0.88 -9.79
C SER A 3 -0.79 -0.20 -8.92
N VAL A 4 0.45 -0.67 -9.00
CA VAL A 4 1.61 -0.01 -8.36
C VAL A 4 1.98 1.27 -9.11
N ARG A 5 2.25 2.37 -8.39
CA ARG A 5 2.71 3.65 -8.94
C ARG A 5 3.83 4.22 -8.09
N PHE A 6 4.82 4.87 -8.72
CA PHE A 6 5.91 5.59 -8.06
C PHE A 6 5.99 7.06 -8.52
N PRO A 7 5.15 7.97 -7.98
CA PRO A 7 5.07 9.35 -8.47
C PRO A 7 6.27 10.24 -8.15
N ALA A 8 7.05 9.91 -7.12
CA ALA A 8 8.18 10.71 -6.65
C ALA A 8 9.35 9.82 -6.20
N ALA A 9 10.58 10.31 -6.40
CA ALA A 9 11.79 9.59 -6.01
C ALA A 9 12.06 9.72 -4.51
N VAL A 10 12.57 8.65 -3.91
CA VAL A 10 13.05 8.63 -2.52
C VAL A 10 14.56 8.81 -2.53
N LYS A 11 15.06 9.92 -1.98
CA LYS A 11 16.50 10.13 -1.83
C LYS A 11 17.02 9.28 -0.67
N VAL A 12 18.27 8.84 -0.75
CA VAL A 12 18.94 8.17 0.37
C VAL A 12 18.84 9.04 1.65
N ASN A 13 18.68 8.40 2.80
CA ASN A 13 18.48 9.03 4.11
C ASN A 13 17.18 9.84 4.27
N SER A 14 16.24 9.76 3.32
CA SER A 14 14.91 10.38 3.52
C SER A 14 14.13 9.62 4.58
N LYS A 15 13.38 10.35 5.41
CA LYS A 15 12.41 9.76 6.33
C LYS A 15 11.13 9.45 5.58
N VAL A 16 10.67 8.20 5.67
CA VAL A 16 9.46 7.72 5.01
C VAL A 16 8.41 7.30 6.02
N ARG A 17 7.12 7.44 5.66
CA ARG A 17 5.99 6.96 6.43
C ARG A 17 5.04 6.19 5.52
N GLY A 18 4.66 4.99 5.93
CA GLY A 18 3.61 4.22 5.28
C GLY A 18 2.27 4.38 6.00
N SER A 19 1.18 4.54 5.26
CA SER A 19 -0.19 4.42 5.74
C SER A 19 -0.93 3.33 4.98
N GLY A 20 -1.62 2.46 5.70
CA GLY A 20 -2.46 1.41 5.12
C GLY A 20 -3.94 1.71 5.33
N GLU A 21 -4.73 1.64 4.26
CA GLU A 21 -6.18 1.74 4.30
C GLU A 21 -6.79 0.45 3.74
N ILE A 22 -7.71 -0.17 4.49
CA ILE A 22 -8.45 -1.35 4.01
C ILE A 22 -9.51 -0.86 3.03
N ILE A 23 -9.30 -1.15 1.75
CA ILE A 23 -10.23 -0.74 0.67
C ILE A 23 -11.35 -1.76 0.49
N LYS A 24 -11.05 -3.04 0.72
CA LYS A 24 -12.02 -4.12 0.56
C LYS A 24 -11.65 -5.32 1.40
N VAL A 25 -12.66 -5.97 1.97
CA VAL A 25 -12.54 -7.30 2.57
C VAL A 25 -13.68 -8.15 2.04
N ASP A 26 -13.36 -9.35 1.57
CA ASP A 26 -14.35 -10.32 1.10
C ASP A 26 -13.94 -11.75 1.43
N GLN A 27 -14.93 -12.64 1.58
CA GLN A 27 -14.65 -14.07 1.69
C GLN A 27 -14.16 -14.62 0.36
N ALA A 28 -13.11 -15.41 0.38
CA ALA A 28 -12.55 -16.02 -0.82
C ALA A 28 -12.04 -17.43 -0.50
N LYS A 29 -12.61 -18.44 -1.18
CA LYS A 29 -12.15 -19.85 -1.19
C LYS A 29 -11.68 -20.38 0.19
N GLY A 30 -12.53 -20.32 1.21
CA GLY A 30 -12.21 -20.85 2.54
C GLY A 30 -11.32 -19.96 3.40
N GLY A 31 -11.07 -18.71 2.98
CA GLY A 31 -10.35 -17.69 3.74
C GLY A 31 -10.94 -16.30 3.55
N ILE A 32 -10.23 -15.30 4.07
CA ILE A 32 -10.55 -13.87 3.94
C ILE A 32 -9.56 -13.21 3.01
N ARG A 33 -10.05 -12.59 1.93
CA ARG A 33 -9.26 -11.74 1.06
C ARG A 33 -9.41 -10.29 1.49
N SER A 34 -8.29 -9.62 1.72
CA SER A 34 -8.24 -8.17 1.94
C SER A 34 -7.49 -7.46 0.82
N ILE A 35 -7.98 -6.30 0.43
CA ILE A 35 -7.26 -5.34 -0.40
C ILE A 35 -6.92 -4.14 0.47
N VAL A 36 -5.63 -3.87 0.63
CA VAL A 36 -5.11 -2.76 1.43
C VAL A 36 -4.36 -1.81 0.52
N ARG A 37 -4.78 -0.55 0.46
CA ARG A 37 -4.05 0.51 -0.21
C ARG A 37 -2.95 1.01 0.71
N ILE A 38 -1.71 0.89 0.26
CA ILE A 38 -0.56 1.42 0.94
C ILE A 38 -0.13 2.68 0.23
N THR A 39 -0.04 3.78 0.98
CA THR A 39 0.56 5.03 0.53
C THR A 39 1.85 5.25 1.30
N VAL A 40 2.95 5.46 0.58
CA VAL A 40 4.26 5.77 1.16
C VAL A 40 4.56 7.24 0.90
N GLU A 41 4.67 8.01 1.97
CA GLU A 41 4.98 9.43 1.96
C GLU A 41 6.44 9.65 2.37
N VAL A 42 7.03 10.73 1.87
CA VAL A 42 8.39 11.17 2.22
C VAL A 42 8.29 12.53 2.90
N GLU A 43 8.95 12.70 4.04
CA GLU A 43 8.97 13.97 4.76
C GLU A 43 9.47 15.11 3.84
N GLY A 44 8.72 16.21 3.80
CA GLY A 44 9.03 17.37 2.95
C GLY A 44 8.65 17.24 1.47
N GLN A 45 8.06 16.14 1.02
CA GLN A 45 7.53 16.00 -0.34
C GLN A 45 6.01 16.11 -0.37
N GLN A 46 5.46 16.78 -1.39
CA GLN A 46 4.00 16.88 -1.59
C GLN A 46 3.40 15.65 -2.27
N ARG A 47 4.19 14.93 -3.07
CA ARG A 47 3.72 13.74 -3.78
C ARG A 47 4.20 12.48 -3.05
N PRO A 48 3.37 11.44 -2.94
CA PRO A 48 3.79 10.19 -2.34
C PRO A 48 4.85 9.52 -3.23
N ALA A 49 5.75 8.79 -2.57
CA ALA A 49 6.77 8.00 -3.26
C ALA A 49 6.19 6.74 -3.89
N CYS A 50 5.22 6.10 -3.23
CA CYS A 50 4.59 4.88 -3.72
C CYS A 50 3.11 4.85 -3.34
N ILE A 51 2.27 4.38 -4.26
CA ILE A 51 0.89 4.00 -4.00
C ILE A 51 0.70 2.61 -4.60
N VAL A 52 0.18 1.66 -3.82
CA VAL A 52 -0.05 0.28 -4.24
C VAL A 52 -1.27 -0.32 -3.55
N ASP A 53 -2.02 -1.14 -4.29
CA ASP A 53 -3.05 -2.00 -3.70
C ASP A 53 -2.48 -3.42 -3.49
N THR A 54 -2.32 -3.78 -2.22
CA THR A 54 -1.86 -5.10 -1.79
C THR A 54 -3.04 -6.02 -1.59
N ILE A 55 -3.01 -7.20 -2.21
CA ILE A 55 -4.04 -8.22 -2.10
C ILE A 55 -3.47 -9.35 -1.24
N SER A 56 -4.08 -9.58 -0.08
CA SER A 56 -3.70 -10.64 0.87
C SER A 56 -4.86 -11.63 1.00
N LEU A 57 -4.54 -12.92 1.10
CA LEU A 57 -5.50 -13.98 1.38
C LEU A 57 -5.09 -14.66 2.69
N TYR A 58 -5.95 -14.55 3.70
CA TYR A 58 -5.77 -15.11 5.02
C TYR A 58 -6.56 -16.41 5.14
N PHE A 59 -5.89 -17.47 5.58
CA PHE A 59 -6.52 -18.73 5.95
C PHE A 59 -6.40 -18.92 7.48
N PRO A 60 -7.35 -19.63 8.11
CA PRO A 60 -7.24 -20.06 9.50
C PRO A 60 -6.01 -20.96 9.73
#